data_AF-A0A955KWQ2-F1
#
_entry.id   AF-A0A955KWQ2-F1
#
_cell.length_a   1.000
_cell.length_b   1.000
_cell.length_c   1.000
_cell.angle_alpha   90.00
_cell.angle_beta   90.00
_cell.angle_gamma   90.00
#
_symmetry.space_group_name_H-M   'P 1'
#
loop_
_entity.id
_entity.type
_entity.pdbx_description
1 polymer ?
#
loop_
_entity_poly.entity_id
_entity_poly.type
_entity_poly.pdbx_seq_one_letter_code
_entity_poly.pdbx_strand_id
1 'polypeptide(L)'
;MSKPRKPRGRRQAQRSKFKNDEKFFTKEDIFLSRMASILLVDKKLVKSFFSQRNVSTIRLNNLLEDPQKIKQHLIDAGLDLIEVDWSPNTYIVSNMDKSELGRMQEYDRGLFYIQNLSSMLPVIVLDPQPGEKILDMTAAPGSKTSMIAALTGNEVEMIANEEDHRRAGKLRAVLSQFGVKHTQVTEKDARFIGKALPDHFDKVLLDAPCSGEGLVYLRGDKPLRFWNIKKIKHMSSLQKQLITSAFDTLKPGGELIYSTCTLEPEENEGVVTHLVEQRKNARIDKIDLVNSDSFKEFSRFTTRGIVKWSGNRFHQESARAIRVIPSAQMQGFFISKISKKK
;
A
#
# COMPACT_ATOMS: atom_id res chain seq x y z
N MET A 1 -15.19 93.08 -15.31
CA MET A 1 -13.85 92.82 -15.87
C MET A 1 -13.15 91.73 -15.05
N SER A 2 -12.90 90.55 -15.61
CA SER A 2 -11.62 89.83 -15.48
C SER A 2 -11.68 88.50 -16.24
N LYS A 3 -10.58 88.26 -16.97
CA LYS A 3 -10.41 87.37 -18.14
C LYS A 3 -10.52 85.86 -17.83
N PRO A 4 -10.84 85.02 -18.84
CA PRO A 4 -10.89 83.57 -18.71
C PRO A 4 -9.48 82.95 -18.63
N ARG A 5 -9.31 81.90 -17.82
CA ARG A 5 -8.07 81.09 -17.77
C ARG A 5 -8.27 79.75 -18.50
N LYS A 6 -7.28 79.45 -19.34
CA LYS A 6 -7.14 78.33 -20.30
C LYS A 6 -7.29 76.93 -19.68
N PRO A 7 -7.74 75.92 -20.46
CA PRO A 7 -7.98 74.57 -19.99
C PRO A 7 -6.64 73.82 -19.77
N ARG A 8 -6.46 73.22 -18.59
CA ARG A 8 -5.35 72.28 -18.34
C ARG A 8 -5.82 70.87 -18.67
N GLY A 9 -5.18 70.27 -19.66
CA GLY A 9 -5.50 68.95 -20.22
C GLY A 9 -5.53 67.85 -19.17
N ARG A 10 -6.56 67.00 -19.27
CA ARG A 10 -6.67 65.73 -18.54
C ARG A 10 -5.51 64.82 -18.96
N ARG A 11 -4.51 64.66 -18.09
CA ARG A 11 -3.59 63.52 -18.17
C ARG A 11 -4.42 62.26 -17.89
N GLN A 12 -4.75 61.51 -18.95
CA GLN A 12 -5.22 60.14 -18.80
C GLN A 12 -4.09 59.36 -18.12
N ALA A 13 -4.31 59.01 -16.85
CA ALA A 13 -3.50 58.00 -16.20
C ALA A 13 -3.71 56.69 -16.98
N GLN A 14 -2.72 56.32 -17.80
CA GLN A 14 -2.62 54.96 -18.31
C GLN A 14 -2.47 54.05 -17.08
N ARG A 15 -3.59 53.48 -16.63
CA ARG A 15 -3.57 52.31 -15.76
C ARG A 15 -2.95 51.20 -16.59
N SER A 16 -1.66 50.95 -16.39
CA SER A 16 -1.05 49.71 -16.85
C SER A 16 -1.87 48.57 -16.24
N LYS A 17 -2.59 47.84 -17.09
CA LYS A 17 -3.11 46.52 -16.72
C LYS A 17 -1.87 45.65 -16.55
N PHE A 18 -1.35 45.53 -15.33
CA PHE A 18 -0.55 44.38 -14.98
C PHE A 18 -1.42 43.15 -15.23
N LYS A 19 -1.17 42.44 -16.33
CA LYS A 19 -1.62 41.06 -16.47
C LYS A 19 -0.83 40.29 -15.43
N ASN A 20 -1.40 40.11 -14.24
CA ASN A 20 -0.91 39.10 -13.31
C ASN A 20 -1.22 37.74 -13.93
N ASP A 21 -0.33 37.25 -14.79
CA ASP A 21 -0.20 35.83 -15.13
C ASP A 21 0.41 35.08 -13.92
N GLU A 22 -0.06 35.38 -12.70
CA GLU A 22 0.36 34.69 -11.49
C GLU A 22 -0.26 33.30 -11.50
N LYS A 23 0.52 32.33 -12.00
CA LYS A 23 0.18 30.93 -11.92
C LYS A 23 0.32 30.46 -10.47
N PHE A 24 -0.79 30.44 -9.73
CA PHE A 24 -0.82 29.86 -8.39
C PHE A 24 -0.62 28.35 -8.46
N PHE A 25 0.34 27.83 -7.68
CA PHE A 25 0.54 26.38 -7.57
C PHE A 25 -0.58 25.76 -6.74
N THR A 26 -1.23 24.77 -7.31
CA THR A 26 -2.28 23.99 -6.65
C THR A 26 -1.69 22.85 -5.84
N LYS A 27 -2.51 22.26 -4.98
CA LYS A 27 -2.17 21.01 -4.26
C LYS A 27 -1.84 19.87 -5.24
N GLU A 28 -2.53 19.82 -6.38
CA GLU A 28 -2.26 18.86 -7.46
C GLU A 28 -0.89 19.11 -8.09
N ASP A 29 -0.49 20.36 -8.32
CA ASP A 29 0.84 20.67 -8.86
C ASP A 29 1.97 20.16 -7.95
N ILE A 30 1.81 20.32 -6.63
CA ILE A 30 2.77 19.83 -5.64
C ILE A 30 2.79 18.29 -5.66
N PHE A 31 1.63 17.64 -5.61
CA PHE A 31 1.50 16.19 -5.66
C PHE A 31 2.17 15.61 -6.92
N LEU A 32 1.79 16.10 -8.11
CA LEU A 32 2.33 15.65 -9.38
C LEU A 32 3.84 15.88 -9.46
N SER A 33 4.34 17.00 -8.95
CA SER A 33 5.78 17.28 -8.94
C SER A 33 6.56 16.32 -8.05
N ARG A 34 6.03 15.97 -6.88
CA ARG A 34 6.66 14.98 -5.99
C ARG A 34 6.66 13.60 -6.63
N MET A 35 5.50 13.14 -7.11
CA MET A 35 5.37 11.82 -7.73
C MET A 35 6.28 11.69 -8.97
N ALA A 36 6.38 12.73 -9.80
CA ALA A 36 7.29 12.77 -10.95
C ALA A 36 8.76 12.60 -10.53
N SER A 37 9.16 13.32 -9.48
CA SER A 37 10.52 13.23 -8.93
C SER A 37 10.82 11.87 -8.28
N ILE A 38 9.83 11.23 -7.66
CA ILE A 38 9.98 9.93 -6.99
C ILE A 38 10.06 8.81 -8.02
N LEU A 39 9.15 8.82 -9.00
CA LEU A 39 9.03 7.80 -10.03
C LEU A 39 10.01 8.02 -11.20
N LEU A 40 10.72 9.15 -11.23
CA LEU A 40 11.65 9.56 -12.29
C LEU A 40 10.98 9.58 -13.68
N VAL A 41 9.77 10.12 -13.73
CA VAL A 41 8.97 10.25 -14.98
C VAL A 41 8.44 11.66 -15.15
N ASP A 42 8.02 12.00 -16.36
CA ASP A 42 7.39 13.29 -16.65
C ASP A 42 6.07 13.46 -15.88
N LYS A 43 5.76 14.70 -15.45
CA LYS A 43 4.52 15.03 -14.73
C LYS A 43 3.24 14.65 -15.49
N LYS A 44 3.26 14.72 -16.83
CA LYS A 44 2.13 14.31 -17.67
C LYS A 44 1.88 12.80 -17.54
N LEU A 45 2.95 12.01 -17.47
CA LEU A 45 2.84 10.56 -17.30
C LEU A 45 2.30 10.20 -15.92
N VAL A 46 2.77 10.89 -14.86
CA VAL A 46 2.21 10.74 -13.50
C VAL A 46 0.71 10.94 -13.49
N LYS A 47 0.21 12.02 -14.11
CA LYS A 47 -1.23 12.28 -14.13
C LYS A 47 -2.01 11.12 -14.74
N SER A 48 -1.46 10.46 -15.77
CA SER A 48 -2.08 9.28 -16.38
C SER A 48 -2.13 8.07 -15.44
N PHE A 49 -1.08 7.82 -14.64
CA PHE A 49 -1.03 6.71 -13.68
C PHE A 49 -2.14 6.82 -12.63
N PHE A 50 -2.35 8.02 -12.08
CA PHE A 50 -3.39 8.26 -11.06
C PHE A 50 -4.78 8.59 -11.63
N SER A 51 -4.97 8.51 -12.95
CA SER A 51 -6.27 8.77 -13.60
C SER A 51 -6.90 7.52 -14.21
N GLN A 52 -6.22 6.37 -14.12
CA GLN A 52 -6.73 5.08 -14.58
C GLN A 52 -7.71 4.51 -13.56
N ARG A 53 -8.80 3.90 -14.04
CA ARG A 53 -9.73 3.16 -13.19
C ARG A 53 -9.13 1.79 -12.91
N ASN A 54 -9.13 1.39 -11.64
CA ASN A 54 -8.63 0.07 -11.26
C ASN A 54 -9.53 -1.03 -11.84
N VAL A 55 -8.93 -2.09 -12.37
CA VAL A 55 -9.64 -3.35 -12.62
C VAL A 55 -9.93 -4.04 -11.30
N SER A 56 -11.03 -4.79 -11.27
CA SER A 56 -11.39 -5.60 -10.11
C SER A 56 -10.56 -6.86 -10.08
N THR A 57 -10.07 -7.22 -8.90
CA THR A 57 -9.31 -8.46 -8.71
C THR A 57 -9.84 -9.19 -7.48
N ILE A 58 -9.97 -10.50 -7.62
CA ILE A 58 -10.50 -11.40 -6.59
C ILE A 58 -9.49 -12.50 -6.26
N ARG A 59 -9.53 -12.96 -5.02
CA ARG A 59 -8.82 -14.15 -4.56
C ARG A 59 -9.84 -15.17 -4.09
N LEU A 60 -9.88 -16.35 -4.71
CA LEU A 60 -10.79 -17.41 -4.28
C LEU A 60 -10.34 -17.98 -2.93
N ASN A 61 -11.30 -18.36 -2.10
CA ASN A 61 -11.05 -18.80 -0.73
C ASN A 61 -11.04 -20.33 -0.62
N ASN A 62 -9.84 -20.90 -0.57
CA ASN A 62 -9.62 -22.34 -0.40
C ASN A 62 -9.91 -22.86 1.02
N LEU A 63 -10.24 -22.00 1.99
CA LEU A 63 -10.57 -22.44 3.36
C LEU A 63 -11.99 -22.96 3.49
N LEU A 64 -12.89 -22.55 2.59
CA LEU A 64 -14.32 -22.88 2.67
C LEU A 64 -14.77 -23.88 1.60
N GLU A 65 -14.15 -23.86 0.42
CA GLU A 65 -14.46 -24.76 -0.69
C GLU A 65 -13.24 -24.89 -1.62
N ASP A 66 -13.23 -25.95 -2.44
CA ASP A 66 -12.25 -26.12 -3.51
C ASP A 66 -12.25 -24.93 -4.50
N PRO A 67 -11.11 -24.24 -4.69
CA PRO A 67 -10.99 -23.13 -5.65
C PRO A 67 -11.45 -23.47 -7.07
N GLN A 68 -11.29 -24.71 -7.54
CA GLN A 68 -11.73 -25.07 -8.89
C GLN A 68 -13.26 -25.07 -9.01
N LYS A 69 -13.96 -25.52 -7.96
CA LYS A 69 -15.43 -25.44 -7.92
C LYS A 69 -15.91 -24.00 -7.80
N ILE A 70 -15.25 -23.18 -6.98
CA ILE A 70 -15.56 -21.75 -6.87
C ILE A 70 -15.37 -21.09 -8.25
N LYS A 71 -14.25 -21.34 -8.93
CA LYS A 71 -13.95 -20.81 -10.26
C LYS A 71 -15.06 -21.18 -11.26
N GLN A 72 -15.44 -22.46 -11.32
CA GLN A 72 -16.50 -22.91 -12.23
C GLN A 72 -17.84 -22.24 -11.92
N HIS A 73 -18.24 -22.19 -10.65
CA HIS A 73 -19.48 -21.53 -10.21
C HIS A 73 -19.52 -20.05 -10.60
N LEU A 74 -18.39 -19.33 -10.47
CA LEU A 74 -18.30 -17.93 -10.87
C LEU A 74 -18.39 -17.73 -12.39
N ILE A 75 -17.78 -18.63 -13.17
CA ILE A 75 -17.90 -18.63 -14.64
C ILE A 75 -19.36 -18.89 -15.06
N ASP A 76 -20.01 -19.86 -14.44
CA ASP A 76 -21.42 -20.19 -14.70
C ASP A 76 -22.35 -19.02 -14.31
N ALA A 77 -21.96 -18.24 -13.30
CA ALA A 77 -22.62 -16.99 -12.90
C ALA A 77 -22.30 -15.79 -13.84
N GLY A 78 -21.49 -15.99 -14.88
CA GLY A 78 -21.20 -15.01 -15.93
C GLY A 78 -19.99 -14.11 -15.66
N LEU A 79 -19.05 -14.49 -14.78
CA LEU A 79 -17.83 -13.73 -14.55
C LEU A 79 -16.74 -14.09 -15.56
N ASP A 80 -16.13 -13.06 -16.16
CA ASP A 80 -14.96 -13.22 -17.02
C ASP A 80 -13.69 -13.16 -16.17
N LEU A 81 -13.09 -14.32 -15.91
CA LEU A 81 -11.93 -14.48 -15.03
C LEU A 81 -10.64 -14.64 -15.84
N ILE A 82 -9.68 -13.74 -15.62
CA ILE A 82 -8.32 -13.82 -16.17
C ILE A 82 -7.36 -14.18 -15.03
N GLU A 83 -6.63 -15.27 -15.19
CA GLU A 83 -5.73 -15.80 -14.16
C GLU A 83 -4.51 -14.91 -13.91
N VAL A 84 -4.03 -14.90 -12.66
CA VAL A 84 -2.83 -14.17 -12.23
C VAL A 84 -1.79 -15.17 -11.72
N ASP A 85 -0.87 -15.56 -12.59
CA ASP A 85 0.03 -16.71 -12.39
C ASP A 85 0.92 -16.66 -11.15
N TRP A 86 1.29 -15.46 -10.68
CA TRP A 86 2.19 -15.30 -9.52
C TRP A 86 1.50 -15.36 -8.17
N SER A 87 0.16 -15.41 -8.12
CA SER A 87 -0.61 -15.48 -6.87
C SER A 87 -1.66 -16.59 -6.98
N PRO A 88 -1.64 -17.61 -6.11
CA PRO A 88 -2.56 -18.73 -6.23
C PRO A 88 -4.02 -18.27 -6.10
N ASN A 89 -4.91 -18.93 -6.85
CA ASN A 89 -6.36 -18.70 -6.81
C ASN A 89 -6.76 -17.23 -7.04
N THR A 90 -5.97 -16.46 -7.80
CA THR A 90 -6.16 -15.04 -8.00
C THR A 90 -6.56 -14.74 -9.43
N TYR A 91 -7.58 -13.90 -9.61
CA TYR A 91 -8.16 -13.57 -10.91
C TYR A 91 -8.44 -12.09 -11.04
N ILE A 92 -8.20 -11.53 -12.23
CA ILE A 92 -8.75 -10.25 -12.67
C ILE A 92 -10.16 -10.52 -13.21
N VAL A 93 -11.12 -9.69 -12.84
CA VAL A 93 -12.49 -9.74 -13.36
C VAL A 93 -12.66 -8.62 -14.38
N SER A 94 -12.85 -8.94 -15.66
CA SER A 94 -12.89 -7.96 -16.74
C SER A 94 -14.25 -7.31 -16.97
N ASN A 95 -15.34 -7.93 -16.49
CA ASN A 95 -16.71 -7.52 -16.80
C ASN A 95 -17.53 -7.01 -15.58
N MET A 96 -16.95 -6.96 -14.38
CA MET A 96 -17.62 -6.44 -13.18
C MET A 96 -16.70 -5.55 -12.33
N ASP A 97 -17.27 -4.48 -11.77
CA ASP A 97 -16.56 -3.61 -10.84
C ASP A 97 -16.64 -4.08 -9.38
N LYS A 98 -15.83 -3.46 -8.51
CA LYS A 98 -15.75 -3.80 -7.08
C LYS A 98 -17.11 -3.70 -6.37
N SER A 99 -17.96 -2.75 -6.76
CA SER A 99 -19.27 -2.58 -6.12
C SER A 99 -20.24 -3.67 -6.55
N GLU A 100 -20.17 -4.13 -7.79
CA GLU A 100 -20.99 -5.23 -8.31
C GLU A 100 -20.60 -6.54 -7.64
N LEU A 101 -19.30 -6.85 -7.62
CA LEU A 101 -18.75 -8.04 -6.94
C LEU A 101 -19.10 -8.06 -5.45
N GLY A 102 -19.06 -6.89 -4.79
CA GLY A 102 -19.37 -6.78 -3.36
C GLY A 102 -20.84 -6.98 -2.99
N ARG A 103 -21.75 -7.12 -3.97
CA ARG A 103 -23.18 -7.42 -3.77
C ARG A 103 -23.53 -8.88 -4.09
N MET A 104 -22.56 -9.67 -4.55
CA MET A 104 -22.77 -11.07 -4.88
C MET A 104 -22.94 -11.92 -3.62
N GLN A 105 -23.84 -12.90 -3.67
CA GLN A 105 -24.05 -13.85 -2.56
C GLN A 105 -22.78 -14.66 -2.28
N GLU A 106 -21.99 -14.93 -3.31
CA GLU A 106 -20.71 -15.62 -3.26
C GLU A 106 -19.68 -14.86 -2.41
N TYR A 107 -19.70 -13.52 -2.47
CA TYR A 107 -18.87 -12.67 -1.63
C TYR A 107 -19.33 -12.75 -0.17
N ASP A 108 -20.63 -12.63 0.08
CA ASP A 108 -21.21 -12.71 1.44
C ASP A 108 -20.94 -14.08 2.10
N ARG A 109 -20.94 -15.15 1.30
CA ARG A 109 -20.57 -16.52 1.71
C ARG A 109 -19.07 -16.72 1.90
N GLY A 110 -18.24 -15.73 1.62
CA GLY A 110 -16.79 -15.79 1.79
C GLY A 110 -16.06 -16.62 0.73
N LEU A 111 -16.68 -16.91 -0.43
CA LEU A 111 -16.07 -17.75 -1.48
C LEU A 111 -14.91 -17.05 -2.20
N PHE A 112 -14.92 -15.72 -2.25
CA PHE A 112 -13.78 -14.95 -2.75
C PHE A 112 -13.66 -13.61 -2.03
N TYR A 113 -12.43 -13.10 -1.96
CA TYR A 113 -12.13 -11.79 -1.40
C TYR A 113 -11.78 -10.80 -2.52
N ILE A 114 -12.35 -9.60 -2.50
CA ILE A 114 -12.01 -8.51 -3.45
C ILE A 114 -10.79 -7.76 -2.92
N GLN A 115 -9.61 -8.01 -3.49
CA GLN A 115 -8.33 -7.49 -3.02
C GLN A 115 -7.48 -7.05 -4.20
N ASN A 116 -6.88 -5.86 -4.14
CA ASN A 116 -5.98 -5.39 -5.18
C ASN A 116 -4.68 -6.22 -5.21
N LEU A 117 -4.14 -6.48 -6.39
CA LEU A 117 -2.89 -7.23 -6.59
C LEU A 117 -1.71 -6.69 -5.79
N SER A 118 -1.52 -5.36 -5.73
CA SER A 118 -0.44 -4.77 -4.93
C SER A 118 -0.56 -5.11 -3.43
N SER A 119 -1.78 -5.27 -2.92
CA SER A 119 -2.04 -5.65 -1.53
C SER A 119 -1.82 -7.15 -1.26
N MET A 120 -1.65 -7.97 -2.28
CA MET A 120 -1.32 -9.40 -2.13
C MET A 120 0.19 -9.62 -2.04
N LEU A 121 0.98 -8.78 -2.73
CA LEU A 121 2.44 -8.91 -2.80
C LEU A 121 3.13 -9.04 -1.43
N PRO A 122 2.79 -8.27 -0.37
CA PRO A 122 3.43 -8.45 0.93
C PRO A 122 3.29 -9.87 1.49
N VAL A 123 2.14 -10.51 1.27
CA VAL A 123 1.88 -11.86 1.79
C VAL A 123 2.58 -12.91 0.91
N ILE A 124 2.59 -12.73 -0.41
CA ILE A 124 3.36 -13.61 -1.30
C ILE A 124 4.86 -13.53 -0.98
N VAL A 125 5.39 -12.34 -0.68
CA VAL A 125 6.81 -12.15 -0.31
C VAL A 125 7.10 -12.64 1.11
N LEU A 126 6.12 -12.58 2.03
CA LEU A 126 6.20 -13.17 3.37
C LEU A 126 6.40 -14.68 3.29
N ASP A 127 5.75 -15.33 2.31
CA ASP A 127 5.80 -16.76 2.07
C ASP A 127 5.51 -17.57 3.36
N PRO A 128 4.31 -17.41 3.95
CA PRO A 128 3.98 -18.03 5.22
C PRO A 128 3.88 -19.55 5.07
N GLN A 129 4.47 -20.29 6.01
CA GLN A 129 4.48 -21.75 6.02
C GLN A 129 3.62 -22.31 7.17
N PRO A 130 3.03 -23.51 6.98
CA PRO A 130 2.43 -24.25 8.08
C PRO A 130 3.38 -24.43 9.28
N GLY A 131 2.84 -24.27 10.49
CA GLY A 131 3.54 -24.37 11.77
C GLY A 131 4.20 -23.09 12.27
N GLU A 132 4.23 -22.02 11.46
CA GLU A 132 4.87 -20.75 11.85
C GLU A 132 4.01 -19.90 12.79
N LYS A 133 4.68 -19.14 13.66
CA LYS A 133 4.07 -18.06 14.44
C LYS A 133 4.18 -16.74 13.69
N ILE A 134 3.04 -16.14 13.35
CA ILE A 134 2.98 -14.94 12.52
C ILE A 134 2.28 -13.79 13.23
N LEU A 135 2.87 -12.59 13.18
CA LEU A 135 2.22 -11.35 13.61
C LEU A 135 1.80 -10.52 12.39
N ASP A 136 0.50 -10.27 12.25
CA ASP A 136 -0.03 -9.18 11.41
C ASP A 136 -0.25 -7.95 12.30
N MET A 137 0.69 -7.02 12.26
CA MET A 137 0.83 -5.96 13.28
C MET A 137 -0.23 -4.86 13.18
N THR A 138 -0.77 -4.65 11.98
CA THR A 138 -1.77 -3.62 11.64
C THR A 138 -2.79 -4.21 10.67
N ALA A 139 -3.55 -5.18 11.18
CA ALA A 139 -4.25 -6.18 10.39
C ALA A 139 -5.53 -5.69 9.71
N ALA A 140 -6.23 -4.68 10.25
CA ALA A 140 -7.55 -4.34 9.72
C ALA A 140 -7.47 -3.69 8.32
N PRO A 141 -8.34 -4.08 7.37
CA PRO A 141 -9.59 -4.82 7.59
C PRO A 141 -9.48 -6.36 7.60
N GLY A 142 -8.30 -6.95 7.40
CA GLY A 142 -8.09 -8.40 7.49
C GLY A 142 -7.84 -9.13 6.18
N SER A 143 -7.67 -8.41 5.05
CA SER A 143 -7.45 -9.04 3.74
C SER A 143 -6.14 -9.81 3.64
N LYS A 144 -5.07 -9.29 4.26
CA LYS A 144 -3.75 -9.94 4.29
C LYS A 144 -3.72 -11.06 5.32
N THR A 145 -4.29 -10.82 6.50
CA THR A 145 -4.53 -11.85 7.53
C THR A 145 -5.27 -13.06 6.96
N SER A 146 -6.38 -12.85 6.24
CA SER A 146 -7.11 -13.96 5.61
C SER A 146 -6.33 -14.63 4.49
N MET A 147 -5.42 -13.91 3.83
CA MET A 147 -4.52 -14.49 2.82
C MET A 147 -3.50 -15.42 3.45
N ILE A 148 -2.89 -15.02 4.56
CA ILE A 148 -1.93 -15.85 5.31
C ILE A 148 -2.61 -17.16 5.72
N ALA A 149 -3.80 -17.08 6.30
CA ALA A 149 -4.59 -18.25 6.67
C ALA A 149 -4.91 -19.15 5.45
N ALA A 150 -5.32 -18.56 4.33
CA ALA A 150 -5.64 -19.28 3.09
C ALA A 150 -4.42 -20.04 2.52
N LEU A 151 -3.25 -19.38 2.44
CA LEU A 151 -2.03 -19.99 1.92
C LEU A 151 -1.51 -21.14 2.77
N THR A 152 -1.78 -21.10 4.08
CA THR A 152 -1.31 -22.09 5.04
C THR A 152 -2.37 -23.12 5.43
N GLY A 153 -3.57 -23.06 4.84
CA GLY A 153 -4.66 -23.97 5.20
C GLY A 153 -5.13 -23.83 6.65
N ASN A 154 -5.01 -22.64 7.25
CA ASN A 154 -5.18 -22.38 8.69
C ASN A 154 -4.14 -23.05 9.62
N GLU A 155 -3.05 -23.59 9.10
CA GLU A 155 -2.01 -24.25 9.91
C GLU A 155 -0.96 -23.25 10.44
N VAL A 156 -1.37 -22.07 10.92
CA VAL A 156 -0.47 -21.08 11.54
C VAL A 156 -1.00 -20.62 12.88
N GLU A 157 -0.11 -20.19 13.77
CA GLU A 157 -0.49 -19.45 14.99
C GLU A 157 -0.34 -17.95 14.72
N MET A 158 -1.45 -17.24 14.62
CA MET A 158 -1.42 -15.84 14.19
C MET A 158 -1.94 -14.88 15.27
N ILE A 159 -1.24 -13.76 15.47
CA ILE A 159 -1.78 -12.59 16.16
C ILE A 159 -2.08 -11.53 15.10
N ALA A 160 -3.33 -11.07 15.06
CA ALA A 160 -3.79 -10.01 14.17
C ALA A 160 -4.17 -8.78 15.00
N ASN A 161 -3.33 -7.76 14.98
CA ASN A 161 -3.49 -6.59 15.83
C ASN A 161 -4.12 -5.41 15.10
N GLU A 162 -5.09 -4.75 15.71
CA GLU A 162 -5.64 -3.46 15.27
C GLU A 162 -6.02 -2.61 16.48
N GLU A 163 -5.42 -1.44 16.62
CA GLU A 163 -5.63 -0.56 17.77
C GLU A 163 -7.05 0.05 17.82
N ASP A 164 -7.63 0.40 16.66
CA ASP A 164 -8.98 0.99 16.61
C ASP A 164 -10.05 -0.08 16.81
N HIS A 165 -10.78 0.00 17.93
CA HIS A 165 -11.82 -0.96 18.30
C HIS A 165 -12.84 -1.25 17.18
N ARG A 166 -13.28 -0.21 16.46
CA ARG A 166 -14.26 -0.36 15.37
C ARG A 166 -13.65 -1.09 14.17
N ARG A 167 -12.39 -0.80 13.82
CA ARG A 167 -11.66 -1.53 12.77
C ARG A 167 -11.33 -2.96 13.20
N ALA A 168 -11.05 -3.21 14.48
CA ALA A 168 -10.89 -4.54 15.03
C ALA A 168 -12.20 -5.35 14.95
N GLY A 169 -13.36 -4.72 15.17
CA GLY A 169 -14.67 -5.33 14.90
C GLY A 169 -14.84 -5.76 13.44
N LYS A 170 -14.43 -4.91 12.49
CA LYS A 170 -14.42 -5.26 11.05
C LYS A 170 -13.45 -6.39 10.72
N LEU A 171 -12.26 -6.37 11.31
CA LEU A 171 -11.28 -7.44 11.19
C LEU A 171 -11.89 -8.77 11.63
N ARG A 172 -12.48 -8.84 12.83
CA ARG A 172 -13.16 -10.06 13.31
C ARG A 172 -14.26 -10.54 12.36
N ALA A 173 -15.08 -9.62 11.84
CA ALA A 173 -16.12 -9.95 10.89
C ALA A 173 -15.55 -10.57 9.60
N VAL A 174 -14.48 -9.99 9.05
CA VAL A 174 -13.78 -10.54 7.88
C VAL A 174 -13.17 -11.91 8.20
N LEU A 175 -12.46 -12.07 9.31
CA LEU A 175 -11.86 -13.36 9.67
C LEU A 175 -12.93 -14.45 9.81
N SER A 176 -14.07 -14.13 10.44
CA SER A 176 -15.20 -15.04 10.56
C SER A 176 -15.84 -15.37 9.20
N GLN A 177 -16.09 -14.35 8.36
CA GLN A 177 -16.69 -14.51 7.04
C GLN A 177 -15.86 -15.44 6.14
N PHE A 178 -14.53 -15.33 6.22
CA PHE A 178 -13.61 -16.07 5.35
C PHE A 178 -13.09 -17.38 5.98
N GLY A 179 -13.62 -17.80 7.13
CA GLY A 179 -13.27 -19.09 7.73
C GLY A 179 -11.85 -19.16 8.32
N VAL A 180 -11.30 -18.02 8.72
CA VAL A 180 -9.96 -17.94 9.34
C VAL A 180 -10.02 -18.49 10.76
N LYS A 181 -9.12 -19.42 11.06
CA LYS A 181 -8.96 -20.07 12.36
C LYS A 181 -7.58 -19.76 12.96
N HIS A 182 -7.33 -20.21 14.18
CA HIS A 182 -6.03 -20.10 14.87
C HIS A 182 -5.42 -18.69 14.89
N THR A 183 -6.29 -17.67 14.88
CA THR A 183 -5.91 -16.26 14.84
C THR A 183 -6.49 -15.52 16.04
N GLN A 184 -5.62 -14.94 16.86
CA GLN A 184 -6.03 -14.08 17.96
C GLN A 184 -6.08 -12.62 17.51
N VAL A 185 -7.25 -11.99 17.63
CA VAL A 185 -7.40 -10.54 17.37
C VAL A 185 -7.10 -9.74 18.63
N THR A 186 -6.12 -8.85 18.57
CA THR A 186 -5.74 -7.97 19.69
C THR A 186 -5.97 -6.50 19.37
N GLU A 187 -6.28 -5.71 20.39
CA GLU A 187 -6.45 -4.25 20.31
C GLU A 187 -5.38 -3.57 21.15
N LYS A 188 -4.14 -3.62 20.67
CA LYS A 188 -2.96 -3.05 21.34
C LYS A 188 -2.30 -1.99 20.48
N ASP A 189 -1.72 -1.00 21.14
CA ASP A 189 -0.80 -0.09 20.49
C ASP A 189 0.45 -0.86 20.02
N ALA A 190 0.56 -0.97 18.70
CA ALA A 190 1.57 -1.76 18.03
C ALA A 190 3.00 -1.29 18.37
N ARG A 191 3.20 -0.03 18.79
CA ARG A 191 4.51 0.50 19.20
C ARG A 191 5.11 -0.22 20.41
N PHE A 192 4.29 -0.91 21.20
CA PHE A 192 4.73 -1.59 22.43
C PHE A 192 4.76 -3.11 22.32
N ILE A 193 4.31 -3.71 21.21
CA ILE A 193 4.28 -5.17 21.04
C ILE A 193 5.69 -5.77 21.09
N GLY A 194 6.69 -5.13 20.46
CA GLY A 194 8.10 -5.55 20.51
C GLY A 194 8.64 -5.72 21.92
N LYS A 195 8.20 -4.88 22.86
CA LYS A 195 8.58 -4.99 24.27
C LYS A 195 7.80 -6.09 25.00
N ALA A 196 6.55 -6.32 24.63
CA ALA A 196 5.68 -7.29 25.28
C ALA A 196 5.95 -8.74 24.83
N LEU A 197 6.33 -8.93 23.56
CA LEU A 197 6.56 -10.22 22.91
C LEU A 197 7.90 -10.21 22.16
N PRO A 198 9.04 -10.02 22.85
CA PRO A 198 10.35 -10.06 22.21
C PRO A 198 10.66 -11.47 21.68
N ASP A 199 11.31 -11.55 20.53
CA ASP A 199 11.79 -12.82 19.92
C ASP A 199 10.73 -13.94 19.89
N HIS A 200 9.48 -13.60 19.56
CA HIS A 200 8.34 -14.50 19.65
C HIS A 200 7.87 -15.06 18.30
N PHE A 201 7.97 -14.28 17.22
CA PHE A 201 7.41 -14.65 15.92
C PHE A 201 8.49 -15.10 14.94
N ASP A 202 8.14 -16.08 14.12
CA ASP A 202 8.96 -16.53 13.00
C ASP A 202 8.90 -15.52 11.86
N LYS A 203 7.70 -14.98 11.61
CA LYS A 203 7.46 -13.95 10.61
C LYS A 203 6.56 -12.82 11.11
N VAL A 204 6.80 -11.61 10.62
CA VAL A 204 6.00 -10.44 10.95
C VAL A 204 5.60 -9.72 9.66
N LEU A 205 4.32 -9.43 9.52
CA LEU A 205 3.78 -8.55 8.50
C LEU A 205 3.45 -7.19 9.13
N LEU A 206 4.10 -6.15 8.63
CA LEU A 206 3.80 -4.76 8.96
C LEU A 206 3.36 -4.04 7.68
N ASP A 207 2.06 -4.11 7.38
CA ASP A 207 1.42 -3.25 6.38
C ASP A 207 1.01 -1.93 7.02
N ALA A 208 1.96 -1.00 7.07
CA ALA A 208 1.89 0.12 7.98
C ALA A 208 0.84 1.17 7.56
N PRO A 209 0.17 1.83 8.53
CA PRO A 209 -0.68 2.99 8.24
C PRO A 209 0.16 4.09 7.57
N CYS A 210 -0.34 4.66 6.46
CA CYS A 210 0.42 5.58 5.64
C CYS A 210 -0.40 6.76 5.08
N SER A 211 0.28 7.66 4.38
CA SER A 211 -0.31 8.80 3.67
C SER A 211 -1.26 8.39 2.53
N GLY A 212 -0.96 7.30 1.82
CA GLY A 212 -1.90 6.56 0.96
C GLY A 212 -1.99 7.04 -0.48
N GLU A 213 -0.91 7.55 -1.06
CA GLU A 213 -0.85 8.04 -2.44
C GLU A 213 -1.25 6.98 -3.45
N GLY A 214 -0.96 5.70 -3.20
CA GLY A 214 -1.36 4.58 -4.07
C GLY A 214 -2.88 4.41 -4.22
N LEU A 215 -3.67 5.03 -3.36
CA LEU A 215 -5.13 5.04 -3.40
C LEU A 215 -5.71 6.31 -4.06
N VAL A 216 -4.86 7.26 -4.46
CA VAL A 216 -5.31 8.51 -5.10
C VAL A 216 -5.84 8.20 -6.50
N TYR A 217 -7.07 8.64 -6.76
CA TYR A 217 -7.67 8.62 -8.09
C TYR A 217 -8.03 10.05 -8.49
N LEU A 218 -7.21 10.69 -9.34
CA LEU A 218 -7.30 12.12 -9.68
C LEU A 218 -8.61 12.53 -10.36
N ARG A 219 -9.34 11.57 -10.95
CA ARG A 219 -10.67 11.81 -11.54
C ARG A 219 -11.82 11.64 -10.55
N GLY A 220 -11.54 11.27 -9.29
CA GLY A 220 -12.53 11.14 -8.23
C GLY A 220 -12.87 12.48 -7.57
N ASP A 221 -13.88 12.46 -6.69
CA ASP A 221 -14.23 13.65 -5.90
C ASP A 221 -13.16 13.96 -4.85
N LYS A 222 -12.67 15.21 -4.83
CA LYS A 222 -11.65 15.74 -3.91
C LYS A 222 -10.47 14.76 -3.71
N PRO A 223 -9.75 14.39 -4.78
CA PRO A 223 -8.82 13.25 -4.80
C PRO A 223 -7.64 13.41 -3.84
N LEU A 224 -7.26 14.65 -3.55
CA LEU A 224 -6.16 14.98 -2.67
C LEU A 224 -6.63 15.51 -1.32
N ARG A 225 -7.90 15.32 -0.92
CA ARG A 225 -8.46 15.88 0.34
C ARG A 225 -7.58 15.57 1.56
N PHE A 226 -7.20 14.30 1.71
CA PHE A 226 -6.45 13.81 2.86
C PHE A 226 -4.93 13.82 2.67
N TRP A 227 -4.45 14.05 1.44
CA TRP A 227 -3.02 14.12 1.15
C TRP A 227 -2.43 15.44 1.67
N ASN A 228 -1.28 15.44 2.34
CA ASN A 228 -0.51 16.65 2.66
C ASN A 228 0.83 16.28 3.31
N ILE A 229 1.80 17.20 3.27
CA ILE A 229 3.15 17.01 3.81
C ILE A 229 3.15 16.75 5.32
N LYS A 230 2.23 17.35 6.09
CA LYS A 230 2.14 17.13 7.54
C LYS A 230 1.76 15.68 7.85
N LYS A 231 0.82 15.10 7.08
CA LYS A 231 0.43 13.69 7.18
C LYS A 231 1.62 12.78 6.87
N ILE A 232 2.35 13.02 5.78
CA ILE A 232 3.53 12.23 5.39
C ILE A 232 4.57 12.20 6.52
N LYS A 233 4.91 13.36 7.09
CA LYS A 233 5.86 13.45 8.22
C LYS A 233 5.38 12.70 9.46
N HIS A 234 4.10 12.84 9.80
CA HIS A 234 3.51 12.15 10.95
C HIS A 234 3.51 10.63 10.76
N MET A 235 3.12 10.15 9.59
CA MET A 235 3.12 8.72 9.25
C MET A 235 4.53 8.15 9.24
N SER A 236 5.50 8.83 8.63
CA SER A 236 6.92 8.42 8.68
C SER A 236 7.44 8.27 10.12
N SER A 237 7.10 9.21 11.01
CA SER A 237 7.49 9.13 12.43
C SER A 237 6.84 7.96 13.18
N LEU A 238 5.57 7.68 12.90
CA LEU A 238 4.86 6.52 13.46
C LEU A 238 5.44 5.21 12.93
N GLN A 239 5.62 5.09 11.62
CA GLN A 239 6.14 3.90 10.94
C GLN A 239 7.54 3.52 11.44
N LYS A 240 8.41 4.50 11.76
CA LYS A 240 9.72 4.24 12.39
C LYS A 240 9.60 3.56 13.76
N GLN A 241 8.61 3.94 14.56
CA GLN A 241 8.34 3.28 15.85
C GLN A 241 7.75 1.89 15.63
N LEU A 242 6.82 1.75 14.68
CA LEU A 242 6.18 0.48 14.35
C LEU A 242 7.18 -0.54 13.81
N ILE A 243 8.02 -0.17 12.84
CA ILE A 243 8.99 -1.09 12.24
C ILE A 243 10.04 -1.56 13.24
N THR A 244 10.43 -0.69 14.17
CA THR A 244 11.36 -1.05 15.26
C THR A 244 10.70 -2.05 16.21
N SER A 245 9.47 -1.77 16.65
CA SER A 245 8.68 -2.69 17.47
C SER A 245 8.45 -4.04 16.76
N ALA A 246 8.10 -4.02 15.47
CA ALA A 246 7.90 -5.22 14.65
C ALA A 246 9.16 -6.11 14.63
N PHE A 247 10.30 -5.50 14.35
CA PHE A 247 11.58 -6.21 14.28
C PHE A 247 12.01 -6.79 15.63
N ASP A 248 11.70 -6.10 16.73
CA ASP A 248 12.03 -6.58 18.08
C ASP A 248 11.19 -7.83 18.46
N THR A 249 10.02 -8.03 17.85
CA THR A 249 9.21 -9.25 18.05
C THR A 249 9.74 -10.48 17.30
N LEU A 250 10.61 -10.31 16.31
CA LEU A 250 11.13 -11.43 15.50
C LEU A 250 12.12 -12.28 16.28
N LYS A 251 12.03 -13.60 16.16
CA LYS A 251 13.11 -14.52 16.57
C LYS A 251 14.40 -14.24 15.78
N PRO A 252 15.58 -14.56 16.31
CA PRO A 252 16.80 -14.64 15.51
C PRO A 252 16.61 -15.60 14.32
N GLY A 253 16.85 -15.12 13.12
CA GLY A 253 16.57 -15.83 11.86
C GLY A 253 15.19 -15.55 11.26
N GLY A 254 14.31 -14.84 11.96
CA GLY A 254 12.96 -14.50 11.48
C GLY A 254 12.94 -13.40 10.41
N GLU A 255 11.78 -13.24 9.79
CA GLU A 255 11.58 -12.33 8.64
C GLU A 255 10.45 -11.32 8.87
N LEU A 256 10.71 -10.06 8.55
CA LEU A 256 9.74 -8.97 8.56
C LEU A 256 9.46 -8.52 7.13
N ILE A 257 8.18 -8.47 6.76
CA ILE A 257 7.73 -7.73 5.59
C ILE A 257 7.19 -6.37 6.03
N TYR A 258 7.89 -5.31 5.63
CA TYR A 258 7.40 -3.95 5.74
C TYR A 258 6.76 -3.53 4.42
N SER A 259 5.52 -3.04 4.47
CA SER A 259 4.85 -2.52 3.29
C SER A 259 3.99 -1.29 3.54
N THR A 260 3.74 -0.52 2.48
CA THR A 260 2.85 0.63 2.51
C THR A 260 2.14 0.81 1.15
N CYS A 261 0.98 1.49 1.15
CA CYS A 261 0.33 1.99 -0.07
C CYS A 261 0.69 3.46 -0.38
N THR A 262 1.89 3.90 0.01
CA THR A 262 2.43 5.22 -0.32
C THR A 262 3.65 5.09 -1.23
N LEU A 263 3.87 6.13 -2.03
CA LEU A 263 5.09 6.27 -2.83
C LEU A 263 6.14 7.17 -2.16
N GLU A 264 5.82 7.79 -1.03
CA GLU A 264 6.66 8.81 -0.40
C GLU A 264 7.94 8.16 0.20
N PRO A 265 9.15 8.56 -0.23
CA PRO A 265 10.41 8.00 0.26
C PRO A 265 10.61 8.18 1.77
N GLU A 266 10.02 9.24 2.36
CA GLU A 266 10.04 9.47 3.80
C GLU A 266 9.37 8.33 4.60
N GLU A 267 8.33 7.73 4.04
CA GLU A 267 7.56 6.61 4.62
C GLU A 267 8.09 5.24 4.17
N ASN A 268 8.92 5.20 3.14
CA ASN A 268 9.44 3.97 2.56
C ASN A 268 10.91 3.77 2.92
N GLU A 269 11.83 4.23 2.06
CA GLU A 269 13.26 4.05 2.25
C GLU A 269 13.78 4.74 3.51
N GLY A 270 13.18 5.86 3.90
CA GLY A 270 13.50 6.55 5.15
C GLY A 270 13.16 5.73 6.41
N VAL A 271 12.14 4.87 6.35
CA VAL A 271 11.72 4.00 7.47
C VAL A 271 12.62 2.77 7.55
N VAL A 272 12.86 2.08 6.43
CA VAL A 272 13.73 0.89 6.44
C VAL A 272 15.20 1.26 6.68
N THR A 273 15.65 2.44 6.22
CA THR A 273 16.98 3.00 6.57
C THR A 273 17.11 3.21 8.07
N HIS A 274 16.08 3.80 8.70
CA HIS A 274 16.07 3.98 10.15
C HIS A 274 16.22 2.64 10.88
N LEU A 275 15.51 1.59 10.46
CA LEU A 275 15.63 0.29 11.10
C LEU A 275 17.05 -0.28 11.00
N VAL A 276 17.63 -0.36 9.80
CA VAL A 276 18.96 -0.98 9.62
C VAL A 276 20.09 -0.21 10.28
N GLU A 277 19.93 1.12 10.44
CA GLU A 277 20.85 1.94 11.22
C GLU A 277 20.71 1.72 12.74
N GLN A 278 19.49 1.47 13.22
CA GLN A 278 19.20 1.24 14.64
C GLN A 278 19.41 -0.21 15.10
N ARG A 279 19.34 -1.18 14.19
CA ARG A 279 19.44 -2.62 14.48
C ARG A 279 20.50 -3.23 13.56
N LYS A 280 21.72 -3.43 14.10
CA LYS A 280 22.87 -3.92 13.32
C LYS A 280 22.68 -5.33 12.74
N ASN A 281 21.78 -6.13 13.29
CA ASN A 281 21.41 -7.45 12.79
C ASN A 281 20.22 -7.44 11.82
N ALA A 282 19.63 -6.28 11.50
CA ALA A 282 18.66 -6.15 10.42
C ALA A 282 19.37 -6.09 9.06
N ARG A 283 18.84 -6.81 8.06
CA ARG A 283 19.30 -6.75 6.67
C ARG A 283 18.11 -6.69 5.73
N ILE A 284 18.16 -5.80 4.74
CA ILE A 284 17.13 -5.79 3.68
C ILE A 284 17.55 -6.84 2.65
N ASP A 285 16.68 -7.82 2.43
CA ASP A 285 16.91 -8.90 1.49
C ASP A 285 16.31 -8.56 0.12
N LYS A 286 16.82 -9.23 -0.92
CA LYS A 286 16.22 -9.13 -2.26
C LYS A 286 14.88 -9.84 -2.26
N ILE A 287 13.96 -9.32 -3.06
CA ILE A 287 12.68 -9.97 -3.31
C ILE A 287 12.74 -10.57 -4.72
N ASP A 288 12.87 -11.89 -4.80
CA ASP A 288 13.11 -12.58 -6.07
C ASP A 288 11.86 -12.74 -6.94
N LEU A 289 10.66 -12.55 -6.36
CA LEU A 289 9.37 -12.63 -7.06
C LEU A 289 9.35 -11.84 -8.37
N VAL A 290 9.95 -10.64 -8.39
CA VAL A 290 9.95 -9.77 -9.58
C VAL A 290 10.77 -10.29 -10.75
N ASN A 291 11.63 -11.29 -10.52
CA ASN A 291 12.43 -11.95 -11.54
C ASN A 291 11.85 -13.31 -11.96
N SER A 292 10.73 -13.74 -11.36
CA SER A 292 10.07 -15.00 -11.73
C SER A 292 9.34 -14.88 -13.06
N ASP A 293 9.27 -15.99 -13.81
CA ASP A 293 8.53 -16.04 -15.07
C ASP A 293 7.03 -15.74 -14.87
N SER A 294 6.45 -16.22 -13.76
CA SER A 294 5.05 -15.95 -13.38
C SER A 294 4.75 -14.47 -13.10
N PHE A 295 5.76 -13.67 -12.73
CA PHE A 295 5.59 -12.23 -12.47
C PHE A 295 6.00 -11.35 -13.67
N LYS A 296 6.51 -11.93 -14.75
CA LYS A 296 7.14 -11.19 -15.85
C LYS A 296 6.23 -10.11 -16.46
N GLU A 297 4.93 -10.39 -16.60
CA GLU A 297 3.97 -9.40 -17.12
C GLU A 297 3.84 -8.17 -16.19
N PHE A 298 3.94 -8.38 -14.88
CA PHE A 298 3.79 -7.32 -13.87
C PHE A 298 5.11 -6.63 -13.53
N SER A 299 6.26 -7.19 -13.91
CA SER A 299 7.59 -6.60 -13.70
C SER A 299 7.69 -5.15 -14.23
N ARG A 300 7.00 -4.83 -15.33
CA ARG A 300 6.91 -3.47 -15.92
C ARG A 300 6.28 -2.42 -15.00
N PHE A 301 5.50 -2.85 -14.01
CA PHE A 301 4.90 -1.99 -12.99
C PHE A 301 5.72 -1.94 -11.72
N THR A 302 6.96 -2.46 -11.73
CA THR A 302 7.83 -2.45 -10.56
C THR A 302 9.13 -1.74 -10.83
N THR A 303 9.65 -1.08 -9.80
CA THR A 303 10.99 -0.51 -9.78
C THR A 303 11.67 -0.87 -8.46
N ARG A 304 12.99 -0.71 -8.43
CA ARG A 304 13.76 -0.87 -7.18
C ARG A 304 13.51 0.31 -6.25
N GLY A 305 13.69 0.09 -4.96
CA GLY A 305 13.76 1.17 -3.99
C GLY A 305 14.87 2.17 -4.32
N ILE A 306 14.73 3.40 -3.84
CA ILE A 306 15.65 4.49 -4.15
C ILE A 306 16.66 4.72 -3.02
N VAL A 307 17.90 5.06 -3.38
CA VAL A 307 19.00 5.30 -2.40
C VAL A 307 19.28 6.77 -2.16
N LYS A 308 18.70 7.65 -2.98
CA LYS A 308 18.86 9.10 -2.88
C LYS A 308 17.64 9.80 -3.43
N TRP A 309 17.09 10.77 -2.69
CA TRP A 309 15.98 11.57 -3.16
C TRP A 309 15.88 12.91 -2.40
N SER A 310 15.63 14.00 -3.13
CA SER A 310 15.46 15.35 -2.58
C SER A 310 16.55 15.78 -1.57
N GLY A 311 17.81 15.44 -1.85
CA GLY A 311 18.97 15.73 -0.99
C GLY A 311 19.23 14.71 0.12
N ASN A 312 18.26 13.84 0.44
CA ASN A 312 18.43 12.76 1.42
C ASN A 312 19.16 11.57 0.79
N ARG A 313 19.96 10.88 1.61
CA ARG A 313 20.58 9.59 1.29
C ARG A 313 19.95 8.52 2.17
N PHE A 314 19.60 7.40 1.57
CA PHE A 314 19.07 6.22 2.24
C PHE A 314 20.13 5.12 2.27
N HIS A 315 19.91 4.10 3.11
CA HIS A 315 20.81 2.95 3.17
C HIS A 315 20.89 2.25 1.81
N GLN A 316 22.08 1.78 1.40
CA GLN A 316 22.27 1.18 0.06
C GLN A 316 21.40 -0.05 -0.16
N GLU A 317 21.11 -0.81 0.89
CA GLU A 317 20.24 -1.98 0.80
C GLU A 317 18.77 -1.61 0.49
N SER A 318 18.35 -0.34 0.60
CA SER A 318 17.00 0.08 0.20
C SER A 318 16.72 -0.21 -1.27
N ALA A 319 17.76 -0.28 -2.12
CA ALA A 319 17.64 -0.67 -3.52
C ALA A 319 17.17 -2.12 -3.74
N ARG A 320 17.14 -2.95 -2.69
CA ARG A 320 16.63 -4.33 -2.73
C ARG A 320 15.12 -4.41 -2.49
N ALA A 321 14.52 -3.34 -1.97
CA ALA A 321 13.07 -3.21 -1.86
C ALA A 321 12.43 -3.00 -3.23
N ILE A 322 11.11 -3.23 -3.30
CA ILE A 322 10.31 -3.03 -4.51
C ILE A 322 9.36 -1.86 -4.31
N ARG A 323 9.25 -1.04 -5.36
CA ARG A 323 8.20 -0.06 -5.56
C ARG A 323 7.28 -0.55 -6.66
N VAL A 324 5.99 -0.35 -6.48
CA VAL A 324 4.96 -0.61 -7.50
C VAL A 324 4.49 0.73 -8.05
N ILE A 325 4.57 0.88 -9.36
CA ILE A 325 4.07 2.03 -10.11
C ILE A 325 2.55 1.85 -10.30
N PRO A 326 1.73 2.87 -10.02
CA PRO A 326 0.29 2.79 -10.23
C PRO A 326 -0.08 2.53 -11.71
N SER A 327 -1.01 1.62 -11.93
CA SER A 327 -1.64 1.30 -13.21
C SER A 327 -3.09 0.87 -12.97
N ALA A 328 -3.83 0.54 -14.04
CA ALA A 328 -5.16 -0.03 -13.89
C ALA A 328 -5.18 -1.35 -13.09
N GLN A 329 -4.10 -2.14 -13.13
CA GLN A 329 -4.00 -3.44 -12.44
C GLN A 329 -3.36 -3.31 -11.05
N MET A 330 -2.38 -2.43 -10.90
CA MET A 330 -1.53 -2.34 -9.72
C MET A 330 -1.69 -0.98 -9.04
N GLN A 331 -1.91 -0.98 -7.72
CA GLN A 331 -1.86 0.25 -6.93
C GLN A 331 -0.42 0.62 -6.58
N GLY A 332 -0.17 1.92 -6.40
CA GLY A 332 1.11 2.42 -5.91
C GLY A 332 1.44 1.81 -4.54
N PHE A 333 2.62 1.21 -4.42
CA PHE A 333 2.95 0.38 -3.25
C PHE A 333 4.45 0.30 -3.01
N PHE A 334 4.85 -0.04 -1.80
CA PHE A 334 6.24 -0.30 -1.42
C PHE A 334 6.34 -1.56 -0.56
N ILE A 335 7.38 -2.36 -0.78
CA ILE A 335 7.59 -3.63 -0.09
C ILE A 335 9.08 -3.80 0.18
N SER A 336 9.42 -4.11 1.43
CA SER A 336 10.77 -4.45 1.85
C SER A 336 10.73 -5.73 2.68
N LYS A 337 11.52 -6.73 2.26
CA LYS A 337 11.79 -7.94 3.02
C LYS A 337 13.03 -7.73 3.89
N ILE A 338 12.92 -7.99 5.18
CA ILE A 338 13.98 -7.72 6.16
C ILE A 338 14.19 -8.97 7.02
N SER A 339 15.43 -9.50 7.07
CA SER A 339 15.78 -10.60 7.98
C SER A 339 16.46 -10.10 9.24
N LYS A 340 16.15 -10.76 10.37
CA LYS A 340 16.90 -10.63 11.64
C LYS A 340 18.00 -11.67 11.65
N LYS A 341 19.26 -11.27 11.48
CA LYS A 341 20.40 -12.19 11.52
C LYS A 341 20.56 -12.79 12.94
N LYS A 342 21.03 -14.03 12.98
CA LYS A 342 21.29 -14.81 14.20
C LYS A 342 22.35 -14.18 15.08
#